data_AF-A0A956AVL5-F1
#
_entry.id   AF-A0A956AVL5-F1
#
_cell.length_a   1.000
_cell.length_b   1.000
_cell.length_c   1.000
_cell.angle_alpha   90.00
_cell.angle_beta   90.00
_cell.angle_gamma   90.00
#
_symmetry.space_group_name_H-M   'P 1'
#
loop_
_entity.id
_entity.type
_entity.pdbx_description
1 polymer ?
#
loop_
_entity_poly.entity_id
_entity_poly.type
_entity_poly.pdbx_seq_one_letter_code
_entity_poly.pdbx_strand_id
1 'polypeptide(L)'
;MALTLATLSSACTAENVDYRAPVDEAPIAADSPSALAVLRLINHPSTTYSVLDARVGLDRRAAMRIIARRDGMDGLAGTADDQPFLDLASLDAVKYVGDAALNRLAEYAHAHGWVVDDAAAYGVVMGIQFSMGEARRALDLANRADADTLEYMIGLAPDVVEALVEVRPFASLQEVILLSEVDQAALKALRGW
;
A
#
# COMPACT_ATOMS: atom_id res chain seq x y z
N MET A 1 -71.05 3.98 41.36
CA MET A 1 -69.63 4.42 41.32
C MET A 1 -68.77 3.19 41.06
N ALA A 2 -68.44 2.93 39.79
CA ALA A 2 -67.48 1.89 39.42
C ALA A 2 -66.13 2.57 39.19
N LEU A 3 -65.11 2.17 39.95
CA LEU A 3 -63.76 2.72 39.89
C LEU A 3 -62.94 1.86 38.91
N THR A 4 -62.68 2.41 37.72
CA THR A 4 -61.86 1.79 36.68
C THR A 4 -60.38 1.94 37.04
N LEU A 5 -59.68 0.83 37.28
CA LEU A 5 -58.25 0.81 37.55
C LEU A 5 -57.49 0.71 36.22
N ALA A 6 -56.85 1.79 35.79
CA ALA A 6 -56.02 1.83 34.59
C ALA A 6 -54.64 1.22 34.87
N THR A 7 -54.27 0.19 34.12
CA THR A 7 -52.92 -0.38 34.11
C THR A 7 -52.00 0.51 33.25
N LEU A 8 -51.04 1.18 33.88
CA LEU A 8 -49.93 1.81 33.16
C LEU A 8 -48.96 0.73 32.70
N SER A 9 -49.00 0.42 31.40
CA SER A 9 -47.97 -0.35 30.72
C SER A 9 -46.73 0.53 30.57
N SER A 10 -45.69 0.26 31.35
CA SER A 10 -44.37 0.85 31.15
C SER A 10 -43.72 0.16 29.95
N ALA A 11 -43.90 0.74 28.76
CA ALA A 11 -43.17 0.32 27.57
C ALA A 11 -41.71 0.79 27.69
N CYS A 12 -40.85 -0.06 28.25
CA CYS A 12 -39.41 0.05 28.02
C CYS A 12 -39.17 -0.18 26.53
N THR A 13 -39.01 0.88 25.76
CA THR A 13 -38.47 0.80 24.41
C THR A 13 -36.96 0.62 24.58
N ALA A 14 -36.49 -0.62 24.48
CA ALA A 14 -35.07 -0.89 24.34
C ALA A 14 -34.65 -0.32 22.98
N GLU A 15 -33.88 0.75 23.01
CA GLU A 15 -33.23 1.31 21.83
C GLU A 15 -32.35 0.22 21.24
N ASN A 16 -32.74 -0.31 20.07
CA ASN A 16 -31.89 -1.19 19.28
C ASN A 16 -30.72 -0.35 18.76
N VAL A 17 -29.73 -0.14 19.62
CA VAL A 17 -28.40 0.24 19.20
C VAL A 17 -27.90 -0.96 18.40
N ASP A 18 -27.95 -0.85 17.08
CA ASP A 18 -27.22 -1.73 16.17
C ASP A 18 -25.72 -1.55 16.48
N TYR A 19 -25.25 -2.25 17.49
CA TYR A 19 -23.85 -2.43 17.76
C TYR A 19 -23.33 -3.35 16.67
N ARG A 20 -23.09 -2.77 15.49
CA ARG A 20 -22.23 -3.37 14.48
C ARG A 20 -20.89 -3.54 15.17
N ALA A 21 -20.59 -4.78 15.55
CA ALA A 21 -19.25 -5.14 16.02
C ALA A 21 -18.24 -4.54 15.03
N PRO A 22 -17.10 -4.01 15.51
CA PRO A 22 -16.03 -3.63 14.60
C PRO A 22 -15.78 -4.85 13.72
N VAL A 23 -16.03 -4.68 12.42
CA VAL A 23 -15.47 -5.61 11.45
C VAL A 23 -13.97 -5.47 11.67
N ASP A 24 -13.33 -6.53 12.16
CA ASP A 24 -11.88 -6.64 12.07
C ASP A 24 -11.59 -6.64 10.57
N GLU A 25 -11.40 -5.44 10.03
CA GLU A 25 -11.04 -5.23 8.65
C GLU A 25 -9.67 -5.87 8.47
N ALA A 26 -9.59 -6.84 7.58
CA ALA A 26 -8.38 -7.60 7.37
C ALA A 26 -7.18 -6.65 7.11
N PRO A 27 -6.01 -6.92 7.70
CA PRO A 27 -4.85 -6.07 7.52
C PRO A 27 -4.47 -6.00 6.04
N ILE A 28 -4.03 -4.82 5.60
CA ILE A 28 -3.55 -4.61 4.23
C ILE A 28 -2.25 -5.40 4.06
N ALA A 29 -2.21 -6.27 3.04
CA ALA A 29 -0.97 -6.96 2.68
C ALA A 29 0.11 -5.95 2.26
N ALA A 30 1.31 -6.06 2.85
CA ALA A 30 2.38 -5.06 2.73
C ALA A 30 2.81 -4.74 1.30
N ASP A 31 2.75 -5.71 0.39
CA ASP A 31 3.18 -5.55 -1.02
C ASP A 31 2.00 -5.28 -1.99
N SER A 32 0.79 -5.13 -1.44
CA SER A 32 -0.41 -4.89 -2.24
C SER A 32 -0.40 -3.51 -2.93
N PRO A 33 -1.14 -3.33 -4.03
CA PRO A 33 -1.35 -2.01 -4.63
C PRO A 33 -1.90 -0.98 -3.63
N SER A 34 -2.75 -1.41 -2.70
CA SER A 34 -3.29 -0.57 -1.63
C SER A 34 -2.18 -0.07 -0.70
N ALA A 35 -1.26 -0.95 -0.28
CA ALA A 35 -0.13 -0.57 0.56
C ALA A 35 0.77 0.48 -0.12
N LEU A 36 1.09 0.26 -1.39
CA LEU A 36 1.86 1.22 -2.18
C LEU A 36 1.13 2.56 -2.34
N ALA A 37 -0.20 2.53 -2.55
CA ALA A 37 -1.01 3.74 -2.66
C ALA A 37 -1.04 4.54 -1.35
N VAL A 38 -1.13 3.85 -0.20
CA VAL A 38 -1.01 4.47 1.13
C VAL A 38 0.35 5.15 1.31
N LEU A 39 1.44 4.47 0.96
CA LEU A 39 2.79 5.04 1.08
C LEU A 39 2.99 6.24 0.14
N ARG A 40 2.45 6.18 -1.08
CA ARG A 40 2.46 7.32 -2.01
C ARG A 40 1.67 8.50 -1.47
N LEU A 41 0.45 8.25 -1.00
CA LEU A 41 -0.39 9.27 -0.38
C LEU A 41 0.36 9.91 0.79
N ILE A 42 0.87 9.12 1.75
CA ILE A 42 1.43 9.65 2.99
C ILE A 42 2.70 10.47 2.75
N ASN A 43 3.56 10.02 1.84
CA ASN A 43 4.82 10.69 1.52
C ASN A 43 4.66 11.88 0.56
N HIS A 44 3.49 12.09 -0.05
CA HIS A 44 3.31 13.18 -0.98
C HIS A 44 3.21 14.55 -0.26
N PRO A 45 3.89 15.62 -0.73
CA PRO A 45 3.88 16.93 -0.07
C PRO A 45 2.50 17.57 0.07
N SER A 46 1.54 17.22 -0.80
CA SER A 46 0.16 17.72 -0.69
C SER A 46 -0.67 17.05 0.42
N THR A 47 -0.17 15.98 1.02
CA THR A 47 -0.84 15.31 2.14
C THR A 47 -0.53 16.07 3.43
N THR A 48 -1.42 16.98 3.80
CA THR A 48 -1.25 17.82 4.99
C THR A 48 -1.91 17.20 6.21
N TYR A 49 -1.65 17.78 7.39
CA TYR A 49 -2.38 17.44 8.62
C TYR A 49 -3.90 17.47 8.42
N SER A 50 -4.43 18.50 7.73
CA SER A 50 -5.88 18.63 7.52
C SER A 50 -6.45 17.59 6.57
N VAL A 51 -5.66 17.11 5.59
CA VAL A 51 -6.05 15.97 4.76
C VAL A 51 -6.19 14.72 5.64
N LEU A 52 -5.19 14.42 6.47
CA LEU A 52 -5.21 13.22 7.32
C LEU A 52 -6.30 13.27 8.40
N ASP A 53 -6.48 14.40 9.06
CA ASP A 53 -7.44 14.56 10.16
C ASP A 53 -8.88 14.70 9.63
N ALA A 54 -9.12 15.59 8.66
CA ALA A 54 -10.48 15.96 8.27
C ALA A 54 -11.00 15.27 7.01
N ARG A 55 -10.13 14.80 6.10
CA ARG A 55 -10.54 14.13 4.85
C ARG A 55 -10.43 12.61 4.95
N VAL A 56 -9.33 12.11 5.47
CA VAL A 56 -9.15 10.68 5.75
C VAL A 56 -9.89 10.27 7.03
N GLY A 57 -10.00 11.18 8.01
CA GLY A 57 -10.69 10.91 9.27
C GLY A 57 -9.83 10.14 10.28
N LEU A 58 -8.51 10.37 10.28
CA LEU A 58 -7.61 9.78 11.28
C LEU A 58 -7.76 10.46 12.65
N ASP A 59 -7.34 9.78 13.71
CA ASP A 59 -7.16 10.45 15.01
C ASP A 59 -6.14 11.59 14.86
N ARG A 60 -6.50 12.79 15.31
CA ARG A 60 -5.63 13.98 15.25
C ARG A 60 -4.19 13.74 15.73
N ARG A 61 -3.98 12.87 16.72
CA ARG A 61 -2.65 12.55 17.25
C ARG A 61 -1.88 11.65 16.29
N ALA A 62 -2.56 10.73 15.61
CA ALA A 62 -1.97 9.94 14.54
C ALA A 62 -1.57 10.85 13.37
N ALA A 63 -2.50 11.68 12.87
CA ALA A 63 -2.27 12.62 11.79
C ALA A 63 -1.08 13.56 12.08
N MET A 64 -1.04 14.17 13.27
CA MET A 64 0.07 15.02 13.70
C MET A 64 1.40 14.28 13.74
N ARG A 65 1.44 13.05 14.27
CA ARG A 65 2.67 12.26 14.37
C ARG A 65 3.20 11.81 13.02
N ILE A 66 2.31 11.46 12.10
CA ILE A 66 2.67 11.10 10.73
C ILE A 66 3.35 12.29 10.05
N ILE A 67 2.72 13.47 10.08
CA ILE A 67 3.26 14.68 9.45
C ILE A 67 4.58 15.09 10.09
N ALA A 68 4.65 15.15 11.43
CA ALA A 68 5.87 15.53 12.13
C ALA A 68 7.03 14.56 11.91
N ARG A 69 6.75 13.27 11.66
CA ARG A 69 7.80 12.32 11.28
C ARG A 69 8.25 12.56 9.84
N ARG A 70 7.28 12.62 8.91
CA ARG A 70 7.58 12.78 7.47
C ARG A 70 8.37 14.06 7.21
N ASP A 71 7.94 15.19 7.78
CA ASP A 71 8.46 16.54 7.50
C ASP A 71 9.66 16.92 8.38
N GLY A 72 10.23 15.98 9.13
CA GLY A 72 11.43 16.23 9.92
C GLY A 72 11.29 17.32 10.99
N MET A 73 12.41 17.96 11.30
CA MET A 73 12.54 18.94 12.37
C MET A 73 12.11 20.35 11.91
N ASP A 74 12.27 20.66 10.63
CA ASP A 74 11.84 21.95 10.07
C ASP A 74 10.33 22.04 9.81
N GLY A 75 9.64 20.89 9.74
CA GLY A 75 8.20 20.79 9.58
C GLY A 75 7.73 21.15 8.16
N LEU A 76 8.63 21.06 7.17
CA LEU A 76 8.35 21.36 5.77
C LEU A 76 8.56 20.11 4.91
N ALA A 77 7.52 19.65 4.22
CA ALA A 77 7.67 18.56 3.27
C ALA A 77 8.57 18.92 2.09
N GLY A 78 9.40 17.98 1.66
CA GLY A 78 10.31 18.09 0.53
C GLY A 78 11.69 18.66 0.87
N THR A 79 12.07 18.67 2.15
CA THR A 79 13.36 19.18 2.63
C THR A 79 14.32 18.02 2.96
N ALA A 80 15.56 18.38 3.33
CA ALA A 80 16.62 17.39 3.50
C ALA A 80 16.49 16.53 4.76
N ASP A 81 15.72 16.98 5.75
CA ASP A 81 15.48 16.28 7.02
C ASP A 81 14.18 15.47 7.05
N ASP A 82 13.48 15.38 5.92
CA ASP A 82 12.33 14.51 5.73
C ASP A 82 12.65 13.05 6.08
N GLN A 83 11.70 12.37 6.71
CA GLN A 83 11.78 10.94 7.02
C GLN A 83 10.62 10.20 6.36
N PRO A 84 10.72 9.88 5.05
CA PRO A 84 9.64 9.21 4.33
C PRO A 84 9.39 7.80 4.90
N PHE A 85 8.14 7.37 4.84
CA PHE A 85 7.74 6.01 5.18
C PHE A 85 8.08 5.08 4.02
N LEU A 86 8.94 4.08 4.27
CA LEU A 86 9.40 3.15 3.23
C LEU A 86 8.50 1.92 3.08
N ASP A 87 7.81 1.55 4.16
CA ASP A 87 6.96 0.38 4.23
C ASP A 87 5.77 0.61 5.19
N LEU A 88 4.73 -0.22 5.08
CA LEU A 88 3.56 -0.12 5.96
C LEU A 88 3.89 -0.38 7.42
N ALA A 89 4.88 -1.21 7.73
CA ALA A 89 5.27 -1.50 9.10
C ALA A 89 5.80 -0.25 9.83
N SER A 90 6.57 0.59 9.13
CA SER A 90 7.11 1.85 9.63
C SER A 90 6.01 2.88 9.91
N LEU A 91 4.93 2.84 9.14
CA LEU A 91 3.73 3.66 9.32
C LEU A 91 2.86 3.13 10.47
N ASP A 92 2.64 1.82 10.53
CA ASP A 92 1.90 1.15 11.60
C ASP A 92 2.56 1.32 12.97
N ALA A 93 3.89 1.37 13.01
CA ALA A 93 4.65 1.65 14.23
C ALA A 93 4.43 3.08 14.79
N VAL A 94 3.78 3.98 14.05
CA VAL A 94 3.46 5.32 14.56
C VAL A 94 2.35 5.19 15.60
N LYS A 95 2.61 5.71 16.81
CA LYS A 95 1.61 5.68 17.89
C LYS A 95 0.26 6.24 17.41
N TYR A 96 -0.80 5.49 17.70
CA TYR A 96 -2.20 5.75 17.30
C TYR A 96 -2.51 5.40 15.84
N VAL A 97 -1.56 4.88 15.07
CA VAL A 97 -1.81 4.13 13.84
C VAL A 97 -2.03 2.66 14.20
N GLY A 98 -2.95 2.04 13.49
CA GLY A 98 -3.31 0.62 13.57
C GLY A 98 -4.19 0.30 12.36
N ASP A 99 -4.70 -0.93 12.28
CA ASP A 99 -5.43 -1.44 11.10
C ASP A 99 -6.54 -0.48 10.62
N ALA A 100 -7.38 0.02 11.53
CA ALA A 100 -8.46 0.94 11.17
C ALA A 100 -7.96 2.30 10.59
N ALA A 101 -6.75 2.74 10.94
CA ALA A 101 -6.15 3.93 10.33
C ALA A 101 -5.58 3.60 8.94
N LEU A 102 -4.93 2.45 8.80
CA LEU A 102 -4.37 1.97 7.54
C LEU A 102 -5.46 1.73 6.49
N ASN A 103 -6.60 1.15 6.89
CA ASN A 103 -7.73 0.93 5.98
C ASN A 103 -8.36 2.23 5.52
N ARG A 104 -8.58 3.20 6.42
CA ARG A 104 -9.04 4.55 6.01
C ARG A 104 -8.10 5.23 5.02
N LEU A 105 -6.78 5.11 5.25
CA LEU A 105 -5.78 5.62 4.32
C LEU A 105 -5.88 4.94 2.96
N ALA A 106 -6.05 3.61 2.93
CA ALA A 106 -6.20 2.87 1.69
C ALA A 106 -7.49 3.24 0.95
N GLU A 107 -8.63 3.27 1.64
CA GLU A 107 -9.90 3.71 1.07
C GLU A 107 -9.79 5.11 0.46
N TYR A 108 -9.20 6.05 1.20
CA TYR A 108 -8.96 7.40 0.70
C TYR A 108 -8.02 7.41 -0.52
N ALA A 109 -6.94 6.63 -0.47
CA ALA A 109 -5.98 6.48 -1.55
C ALA A 109 -6.66 5.96 -2.83
N HIS A 110 -7.49 4.93 -2.71
CA HIS A 110 -8.31 4.39 -3.80
C HIS A 110 -9.27 5.44 -4.38
N ALA A 111 -10.05 6.10 -3.51
CA ALA A 111 -11.05 7.07 -3.92
C ALA A 111 -10.46 8.30 -4.65
N HIS A 112 -9.18 8.60 -4.43
CA HIS A 112 -8.50 9.76 -4.99
C HIS A 112 -7.40 9.42 -6.01
N GLY A 113 -7.38 8.17 -6.51
CA GLY A 113 -6.51 7.79 -7.63
C GLY A 113 -5.03 7.66 -7.28
N TRP A 114 -4.69 7.41 -6.01
CA TRP A 114 -3.31 7.14 -5.57
C TRP A 114 -2.85 5.72 -5.89
N VAL A 115 -3.79 4.84 -6.20
CA VAL A 115 -3.53 3.48 -6.67
C VAL A 115 -3.07 3.56 -8.11
N VAL A 116 -1.90 2.99 -8.38
CA VAL A 116 -1.52 2.73 -9.77
C VAL A 116 -2.48 1.70 -10.30
N ASP A 117 -3.14 2.04 -11.40
CA ASP A 117 -3.85 1.03 -12.15
C ASP A 117 -2.81 0.00 -12.64
N ASP A 118 -2.74 -1.14 -11.95
CA ASP A 118 -1.82 -2.22 -12.28
C ASP A 118 -2.10 -2.77 -13.68
N ALA A 119 -3.29 -2.53 -14.26
CA ALA A 119 -3.62 -2.85 -15.65
C ALA A 119 -3.21 -1.78 -16.66
N ALA A 120 -2.83 -0.58 -16.21
CA ALA A 120 -2.33 0.47 -17.10
C ALA A 120 -1.10 -0.02 -17.85
N ALA A 121 -1.00 0.33 -19.13
CA ALA A 121 0.13 -0.04 -19.96
C ALA A 121 1.43 0.58 -19.41
N TYR A 122 2.43 -0.25 -19.14
CA TYR A 122 3.81 0.18 -18.94
C TYR A 122 4.48 0.44 -20.29
N GLY A 123 4.27 -0.47 -21.25
CA GLY A 123 4.82 -0.37 -22.60
C GLY A 123 5.02 -1.73 -23.27
N VAL A 124 5.58 -1.72 -24.48
CA VAL A 124 6.01 -2.93 -25.19
C VAL A 124 7.52 -3.08 -25.02
N VAL A 125 7.95 -4.19 -24.44
CA VAL A 125 9.37 -4.54 -24.24
C VAL A 125 9.65 -5.83 -24.98
N MET A 126 10.60 -5.83 -25.92
CA MET A 126 10.93 -7.02 -26.74
C MET A 126 9.69 -7.70 -27.35
N GLY A 127 8.71 -6.90 -27.81
CA GLY A 127 7.44 -7.41 -28.38
C GLY A 127 6.42 -7.93 -27.36
N ILE A 128 6.70 -7.81 -26.06
CA ILE A 128 5.83 -8.21 -24.96
C ILE A 128 5.17 -6.96 -24.37
N GLN A 129 3.84 -6.90 -24.36
CA GLN A 129 3.12 -5.86 -23.62
C GLN A 129 3.27 -6.11 -22.11
N PHE A 130 3.72 -5.09 -21.39
CA PHE A 130 3.74 -5.04 -19.93
C PHE A 130 2.69 -4.08 -19.41
N SER A 131 2.02 -4.48 -18.34
CA SER A 131 1.28 -3.57 -17.47
C SER A 131 2.20 -2.96 -16.40
N MET A 132 1.77 -1.85 -15.78
CA MET A 132 2.48 -1.23 -14.65
C MET A 132 2.65 -2.20 -13.48
N GLY A 133 1.61 -3.00 -13.19
CA GLY A 133 1.65 -4.02 -12.14
C GLY A 133 2.63 -5.14 -12.43
N GLU A 134 2.61 -5.66 -13.66
CA GLU A 134 3.57 -6.67 -14.12
C GLU A 134 5.01 -6.15 -14.06
N ALA A 135 5.25 -4.92 -14.52
CA ALA A 135 6.58 -4.32 -14.49
C ALA A 135 7.11 -4.13 -13.07
N ARG A 136 6.24 -3.73 -12.14
CA ARG A 136 6.56 -3.59 -10.71
C ARG A 136 6.92 -4.94 -10.09
N ARG A 137 6.10 -5.98 -10.31
CA ARG A 137 6.37 -7.32 -9.76
C ARG A 137 7.63 -7.94 -10.35
N ALA A 138 7.85 -7.78 -11.65
CA ALA A 138 9.08 -8.21 -12.31
C ALA A 138 10.33 -7.52 -11.71
N LEU A 139 10.28 -6.21 -11.49
CA LEU A 139 11.37 -5.47 -10.84
C LEU A 139 11.57 -5.90 -9.38
N ASP A 140 10.49 -6.19 -8.66
CA ASP A 140 10.56 -6.65 -7.28
C ASP A 140 11.21 -8.02 -7.15
N LEU A 141 10.77 -8.99 -7.97
CA LEU A 141 11.41 -10.31 -8.11
C LEU A 141 12.88 -10.17 -8.49
N ALA A 142 13.16 -9.35 -9.50
CA ALA A 142 14.52 -9.08 -9.97
C ALA A 142 15.41 -8.45 -8.89
N ASN A 143 14.86 -7.81 -7.86
CA ASN A 143 15.62 -7.20 -6.77
C ASN A 143 15.72 -8.06 -5.50
N ARG A 144 14.69 -8.88 -5.21
CA ARG A 144 14.51 -9.49 -3.87
C ARG A 144 14.44 -11.01 -3.85
N ALA A 145 14.06 -11.66 -4.95
CA ALA A 145 13.96 -13.12 -4.97
C ALA A 145 15.35 -13.75 -4.84
N ASP A 146 15.49 -14.80 -4.06
CA ASP A 146 16.72 -15.61 -4.00
C ASP A 146 16.97 -16.35 -5.33
N ALA A 147 18.21 -16.83 -5.52
CA ALA A 147 18.63 -17.48 -6.76
C ALA A 147 17.82 -18.75 -7.07
N ASP A 148 17.50 -19.57 -6.05
CA ASP A 148 16.73 -20.80 -6.24
C ASP A 148 15.30 -20.48 -6.69
N THR A 149 14.68 -19.44 -6.13
CA THR A 149 13.38 -18.94 -6.58
C THR A 149 13.44 -18.54 -8.05
N LEU A 150 14.43 -17.73 -8.44
CA LEU A 150 14.58 -17.27 -9.82
C LEU A 150 14.84 -18.42 -10.80
N GLU A 151 15.69 -19.37 -10.46
CA GLU A 151 16.04 -20.50 -11.34
C GLU A 151 14.91 -21.53 -11.41
N TYR A 152 14.41 -22.00 -10.27
CA TYR A 152 13.53 -23.17 -10.22
C TYR A 152 12.04 -22.83 -10.16
N MET A 153 11.65 -21.72 -9.52
CA MET A 153 10.24 -21.32 -9.47
C MET A 153 9.85 -20.44 -10.65
N ILE A 154 10.67 -19.43 -10.95
CA ILE A 154 10.42 -18.53 -12.09
C ILE A 154 10.83 -19.20 -13.41
N GLY A 155 11.84 -20.08 -13.38
CA GLY A 155 12.32 -20.79 -14.57
C GLY A 155 13.31 -19.96 -15.39
N LEU A 156 14.08 -19.07 -14.76
CA LEU A 156 15.13 -18.31 -15.44
C LEU A 156 16.35 -19.18 -15.70
N ALA A 157 17.05 -18.92 -16.81
CA ALA A 157 18.29 -19.62 -17.11
C ALA A 157 19.39 -19.21 -16.12
N PRO A 158 20.34 -20.11 -15.78
CA PRO A 158 21.34 -19.84 -14.74
C PRO A 158 22.20 -18.59 -14.98
N ASP A 159 22.52 -18.29 -16.24
CA ASP A 159 23.25 -17.07 -16.64
C ASP A 159 22.44 -15.80 -16.39
N VAL A 160 21.14 -15.82 -16.62
CA VAL A 160 20.23 -14.71 -16.27
C VAL A 160 20.15 -14.53 -14.77
N VAL A 161 20.04 -15.63 -14.00
CA VAL A 161 19.99 -15.58 -12.53
C VAL A 161 21.27 -14.98 -11.96
N GLU A 162 22.44 -15.41 -12.46
CA GLU A 162 23.74 -14.88 -12.07
C GLU A 162 23.82 -13.37 -12.34
N ALA A 163 23.49 -12.93 -13.56
CA ALA A 163 23.50 -11.52 -13.92
C ALA A 163 22.55 -10.67 -13.07
N LEU A 164 21.34 -11.17 -12.78
CA LEU A 164 20.39 -10.48 -11.92
C LEU A 164 20.93 -10.34 -10.49
N VAL A 165 21.45 -11.42 -9.91
CA VAL A 165 21.94 -11.42 -8.53
C VAL A 165 23.18 -10.54 -8.39
N GLU A 166 24.08 -10.55 -9.37
CA GLU A 166 25.32 -9.77 -9.37
C GLU A 166 25.07 -8.25 -9.48
N VAL A 167 24.11 -7.82 -10.32
CA VAL A 167 23.92 -6.39 -10.64
C VAL A 167 22.99 -5.65 -9.68
N ARG A 168 22.19 -6.36 -8.88
CA ARG A 168 21.27 -5.74 -7.91
C ARG A 168 21.94 -4.66 -7.04
N PRO A 169 21.22 -3.58 -6.67
CA PRO A 169 19.80 -3.34 -6.96
C PRO A 169 19.55 -2.59 -8.27
N PHE A 170 18.44 -2.90 -8.92
CA PHE A 170 17.93 -2.19 -10.09
C PHE A 170 16.95 -1.09 -9.65
N ALA A 171 17.13 0.11 -10.19
CA ALA A 171 16.22 1.24 -9.97
C ALA A 171 14.96 1.16 -10.84
N SER A 172 15.00 0.43 -11.95
CA SER A 172 13.87 0.29 -12.87
C SER A 172 13.90 -1.01 -13.66
N LEU A 173 12.75 -1.42 -14.20
CA LEU A 173 12.69 -2.56 -15.12
C LEU A 173 13.55 -2.30 -16.38
N GLN A 174 13.74 -1.04 -16.77
CA GLN A 174 14.59 -0.69 -17.92
C GLN A 174 16.04 -1.13 -17.72
N GLU A 175 16.56 -1.06 -16.49
CA GLU A 175 17.93 -1.52 -16.18
C GLU A 175 18.03 -3.05 -16.27
N VAL A 176 17.01 -3.76 -15.80
CA VAL A 176 16.90 -5.22 -15.96
C VAL A 176 16.91 -5.61 -17.43
N ILE A 177 16.17 -4.89 -18.27
CA ILE A 177 16.06 -5.14 -19.72
C ILE A 177 17.39 -4.89 -20.46
N LEU A 178 18.29 -4.07 -19.90
CA LEU A 178 19.58 -3.73 -20.52
C LEU A 178 20.68 -4.76 -20.26
N LEU A 179 20.44 -5.73 -19.37
CA LEU A 179 21.35 -6.86 -19.19
C LEU A 179 21.41 -7.69 -20.47
N SER A 180 22.62 -8.01 -20.93
CA SER A 180 22.84 -8.76 -22.17
C SER A 180 22.25 -10.17 -22.12
N GLU A 181 22.12 -10.72 -20.91
CA GLU A 181 21.63 -12.05 -20.61
C GLU A 181 20.09 -12.09 -20.61
N VAL A 182 19.44 -10.95 -20.36
CA VAL A 182 17.97 -10.89 -20.28
C VAL A 182 17.38 -10.88 -21.68
N ASP A 183 16.85 -12.02 -22.09
CA ASP A 183 16.17 -12.21 -23.36
C ASP A 183 14.63 -12.13 -23.25
N GLN A 184 13.95 -12.35 -24.37
CA GLN A 184 12.49 -12.34 -24.43
C GLN A 184 11.87 -13.45 -23.56
N ALA A 185 12.54 -14.61 -23.41
CA ALA A 185 12.04 -15.71 -22.59
C ALA A 185 12.12 -15.37 -21.11
N ALA A 186 13.26 -14.82 -20.66
CA ALA A 186 13.45 -14.31 -19.30
C ALA A 186 12.41 -13.24 -18.95
N LEU A 187 12.19 -12.25 -19.83
CA LEU A 187 11.17 -11.22 -19.60
C LEU A 187 9.75 -11.80 -19.54
N LYS A 188 9.44 -12.80 -20.37
CA LYS A 188 8.12 -13.45 -20.33
C LYS A 188 7.92 -14.23 -19.03
N ALA A 189 8.97 -14.87 -18.52
CA ALA A 189 8.95 -15.57 -17.23
C ALA A 189 8.77 -14.57 -16.08
N LEU A 190 9.55 -13.49 -16.04
CA LEU A 190 9.41 -12.42 -15.04
C LEU A 190 8.04 -11.74 -15.05
N ARG A 191 7.44 -11.54 -16.23
CA ARG A 191 6.09 -10.95 -16.37
C ARG A 191 4.99 -11.86 -15.82
N GLY A 192 5.18 -13.17 -15.88
CA GLY A 192 4.16 -14.17 -15.59
C GLY A 192 3.82 -14.35 -14.11
N TRP A 193 4.48 -13.59 -13.23
CA TRP A 193 4.37 -13.69 -11.78
C TRP A 193 3.74 -12.44 -11.14
#